data_AF-A0A2D4NVQ1-F1
#
_entry.id   AF-A0A2D4NVQ1-F1
#
_cell.length_a   1.000
_cell.length_b   1.000
_cell.length_c   1.000
_cell.angle_alpha   90.00
_cell.angle_beta   90.00
_cell.angle_gamma   90.00
#
_symmetry.space_group_name_H-M   'P 1'
#
loop_
_entity.id
_entity.type
_entity.pdbx_description
1 polymer ?
#
loop_
_entity_poly.entity_id
_entity_poly.type
_entity_poly.pdbx_seq_one_letter_code
_entity_poly.pdbx_strand_id
1 'polypeptide(L)'
;MAKYTKSKLCNVLDRLNVIAENVVKKTGFFVNRPDSFCNVLRPDEKWNELGGYVVPSGRLQTGVLRTNCVDCLDRTNTAQFMVGKCALAYQLYSLGLIDKPNLLFDTDAVRLFEELYEDHGDTLSLQYG
;
A
#
# COMPACT_ATOMS: atom_id res chain seq x y z
N MET A 1 8.45 11.66 -11.90
CA MET A 1 9.61 11.13 -11.14
C MET A 1 10.96 11.74 -11.53
N ALA A 2 11.20 12.15 -12.78
CA ALA A 2 12.51 12.63 -13.25
C ALA A 2 13.10 13.88 -12.56
N LYS A 3 12.28 14.75 -11.93
CA LYS A 3 12.79 15.96 -11.23
C LYS A 3 13.34 15.69 -9.83
N TYR A 4 12.98 14.56 -9.20
CA TYR A 4 13.36 14.27 -7.80
C TYR A 4 14.61 13.38 -7.69
N THR A 5 15.05 12.76 -8.79
CA THR A 5 16.26 11.91 -8.82
C THR A 5 17.56 12.70 -8.63
N LYS A 6 17.53 14.04 -8.70
CA LYS A 6 18.74 14.90 -8.66
C LYS A 6 19.09 15.49 -7.28
N SER A 7 18.29 15.26 -6.23
CA SER A 7 18.59 15.77 -4.89
C SER A 7 18.89 14.62 -3.92
N LYS A 8 20.11 14.61 -3.38
CA LYS A 8 20.61 13.65 -2.37
C LYS A 8 19.78 13.60 -1.07
N LEU A 9 18.83 14.53 -0.89
CA LEU A 9 18.02 14.71 0.33
C LEU A 9 16.53 14.36 0.15
N CYS A 10 16.06 14.06 -1.06
CA CYS A 10 14.67 13.65 -1.30
C CYS A 10 14.63 12.26 -1.94
N ASN A 11 14.48 11.22 -1.12
CA ASN A 11 14.20 9.89 -1.61
C ASN A 11 12.79 9.87 -2.20
N VAL A 12 12.66 9.54 -3.49
CA VAL A 12 11.37 9.42 -4.18
C VAL A 12 10.47 8.41 -3.47
N LEU A 13 11.06 7.37 -2.88
CA LEU A 13 10.33 6.34 -2.14
C LEU A 13 9.68 6.90 -0.87
N ASP A 14 10.36 7.78 -0.13
CA ASP A 14 9.78 8.41 1.07
C ASP A 14 8.56 9.26 0.70
N ARG A 15 8.67 10.02 -0.42
CA ARG A 15 7.56 10.83 -0.91
C ARG A 15 6.40 9.97 -1.40
N LEU A 16 6.69 8.85 -2.06
CA LEU A 16 5.67 7.87 -2.46
C LEU A 16 5.02 7.20 -1.25
N ASN A 17 5.77 6.94 -0.19
CA ASN A 17 5.23 6.38 1.05
C ASN A 17 4.25 7.35 1.71
N VAL A 18 4.56 8.65 1.74
CA VAL A 18 3.60 9.68 2.22
C VAL A 18 2.33 9.71 1.36
N ILE A 19 2.45 9.55 0.05
CA ILE A 19 1.27 9.47 -0.84
C ILE A 19 0.48 8.19 -0.56
N ALA A 20 1.15 7.05 -0.42
CA ALA A 20 0.55 5.76 -0.14
C ALA A 20 -0.28 5.79 1.16
N GLU A 21 0.31 6.30 2.24
CA GLU A 21 -0.37 6.47 3.53
C GLU A 21 -1.63 7.34 3.40
N ASN A 22 -1.53 8.47 2.71
CA ASN A 22 -2.69 9.34 2.48
C ASN A 22 -3.80 8.68 1.65
N VAL A 23 -3.43 7.84 0.68
CA VAL A 23 -4.38 7.08 -0.13
C VAL A 23 -5.10 6.06 0.74
N VAL A 24 -4.35 5.19 1.43
CA VAL A 24 -4.91 4.11 2.25
C VAL A 24 -5.79 4.68 3.36
N LYS A 25 -5.36 5.76 4.03
CA LYS A 25 -6.19 6.46 5.04
C LYS A 25 -7.48 7.03 4.47
N LYS A 26 -7.52 7.48 3.21
CA LYS A 26 -8.75 8.03 2.62
C LYS A 26 -9.69 6.94 2.10
N THR A 27 -9.14 5.94 1.43
CA THR A 27 -9.94 4.92 0.74
C THR A 27 -10.36 3.78 1.66
N GLY A 28 -9.57 3.51 2.69
CA GLY A 28 -9.61 2.23 3.39
C GLY A 28 -9.24 1.06 2.47
N PHE A 29 -9.44 -0.14 2.99
CA PHE A 29 -9.41 -1.39 2.22
C PHE A 29 -10.52 -2.32 2.72
N PHE A 30 -10.87 -3.30 1.91
CA PHE A 30 -11.92 -4.26 2.25
C PHE A 30 -11.44 -5.26 3.32
N VAL A 31 -12.28 -5.50 4.33
CA VAL A 31 -12.09 -6.52 5.36
C VAL A 31 -13.44 -7.21 5.59
N ASN A 32 -13.45 -8.54 5.59
CA ASN A 32 -14.66 -9.36 5.74
C ASN A 32 -14.82 -9.97 7.13
N ARG A 33 -14.09 -9.45 8.11
CA ARG A 33 -14.21 -9.83 9.52
C ARG A 33 -14.13 -8.58 10.42
N PRO A 34 -14.69 -8.64 11.64
CA PRO A 34 -14.48 -7.61 12.64
C PRO A 34 -13.00 -7.43 12.97
N ASP A 35 -12.67 -6.31 13.61
CA ASP A 35 -11.33 -6.05 14.10
C ASP A 35 -10.86 -7.18 15.04
N SER A 36 -9.65 -7.68 14.77
CA SER A 36 -9.03 -8.72 15.59
C SER A 36 -8.80 -8.22 17.01
N PHE A 37 -8.97 -9.09 18.01
CA PHE A 37 -8.77 -8.74 19.43
C PHE A 37 -7.36 -8.15 19.72
N CYS A 38 -6.35 -8.54 18.94
CA CYS A 38 -5.00 -7.97 19.02
C CYS A 38 -4.98 -6.44 18.82
N ASN A 39 -5.89 -5.89 18.01
CA ASN A 39 -5.95 -4.44 17.76
C ASN A 39 -6.44 -3.69 18.99
N VAL A 40 -7.22 -4.34 19.86
CA VAL A 40 -7.65 -3.80 21.16
C VAL A 40 -6.48 -3.81 22.15
N LEU A 41 -5.67 -4.86 22.14
CA LEU A 41 -4.50 -4.98 23.01
C LEU A 41 -3.35 -4.06 22.60
N ARG A 42 -3.20 -3.80 21.30
CA ARG A 42 -2.11 -3.04 20.69
C ARG A 42 -2.68 -1.97 19.76
N PRO A 43 -3.36 -0.95 20.28
CA PRO A 43 -3.94 0.09 19.46
C PRO A 43 -2.83 0.89 18.76
N ASP A 44 -3.02 1.16 17.48
CA ASP A 44 -2.13 2.01 16.68
C ASP A 44 -2.89 3.20 16.10
N GLU A 45 -2.32 4.40 16.21
CA GLU A 45 -2.95 5.64 15.74
C GLU A 45 -3.24 5.59 14.25
N LYS A 46 -2.37 4.97 13.44
CA LYS A 46 -2.58 4.88 12.00
C LYS A 46 -3.81 4.02 11.66
N TRP A 47 -4.06 2.96 12.43
CA TRP A 47 -5.25 2.13 12.25
C TRP A 47 -6.54 2.91 12.51
N ASN A 48 -6.53 3.75 13.56
CA ASN A 48 -7.69 4.55 13.94
C ASN A 48 -8.02 5.64 12.92
N GLU A 49 -7.02 6.10 12.17
CA GLU A 49 -7.19 7.08 11.07
C GLU A 49 -7.56 6.43 9.73
N LEU A 50 -7.64 5.10 9.65
CA LEU A 50 -8.00 4.42 8.42
C LEU A 50 -9.45 4.76 8.02
N GLY A 51 -9.64 5.17 6.76
CA GLY A 51 -10.95 5.45 6.17
C GLY A 51 -11.65 4.19 5.65
N GLY A 52 -12.65 4.38 4.79
CA GLY A 52 -13.59 3.32 4.41
C GLY A 52 -14.84 3.32 5.28
N TYR A 53 -15.78 2.42 4.98
CA TYR A 53 -17.05 2.30 5.69
C TYR A 53 -17.04 1.07 6.60
N VAL A 54 -17.13 1.27 7.91
CA VAL A 54 -17.10 0.19 8.90
C VAL A 54 -18.49 -0.45 9.02
N VAL A 55 -18.54 -1.77 8.95
CA VAL A 55 -19.73 -2.61 9.10
C VAL A 55 -19.48 -3.65 10.19
N PRO A 56 -20.53 -4.27 10.78
CA PRO A 56 -20.33 -5.29 11.81
C PRO A 56 -19.47 -6.48 11.36
N SER A 57 -19.49 -6.78 10.06
CA SER A 57 -18.68 -7.83 9.45
C SER A 57 -17.32 -7.35 8.94
N GLY A 58 -16.87 -6.12 9.26
CA GLY A 58 -15.56 -5.60 8.85
C GLY A 58 -15.60 -4.21 8.24
N ARG A 59 -15.04 -4.04 7.04
CA ARG A 59 -14.84 -2.73 6.41
C ARG A 59 -14.99 -2.80 4.90
N LEU A 60 -15.62 -1.78 4.32
CA LEU A 60 -15.72 -1.60 2.87
C LEU A 60 -14.78 -0.49 2.41
N GLN A 61 -14.08 -0.72 1.30
CA GLN A 61 -13.28 0.30 0.62
C GLN A 61 -14.19 1.32 -0.07
N THR A 62 -13.95 2.61 0.15
CA THR A 62 -14.82 3.69 -0.34
C THR A 62 -14.21 4.52 -1.47
N GLY A 63 -12.98 4.21 -1.89
CA GLY A 63 -12.32 4.93 -2.98
C GLY A 63 -11.17 4.14 -3.60
N VAL A 64 -10.58 4.68 -4.66
CA VAL A 64 -9.49 4.04 -5.40
C VAL A 64 -8.41 5.05 -5.79
N LEU A 65 -7.16 4.59 -5.83
CA LEU A 65 -6.08 5.32 -6.48
C LEU A 65 -6.07 4.99 -7.97
N ARG A 66 -6.02 6.04 -8.79
CA ARG A 66 -5.89 5.90 -10.24
C ARG A 66 -4.54 6.46 -10.69
N THR A 67 -3.77 5.64 -11.40
CA THR A 67 -2.56 6.05 -12.13
C THR A 67 -2.88 6.12 -13.63
N ASN A 68 -2.15 6.95 -14.37
CA ASN A 68 -2.27 7.05 -15.82
C ASN A 68 -0.97 6.55 -16.48
N CYS A 69 -1.09 5.66 -17.47
CA CYS A 69 0.03 5.08 -18.21
C CYS A 69 0.35 5.90 -19.47
N VAL A 70 0.76 7.15 -19.30
CA VAL A 70 1.06 8.04 -20.45
C VAL A 70 2.53 7.96 -20.87
N ASP A 71 3.44 7.75 -19.92
CA ASP A 71 4.87 7.87 -20.20
C ASP A 71 5.64 6.54 -20.15
N CYS A 72 5.57 5.80 -19.05
CA CYS A 72 6.15 4.46 -18.95
C CYS A 72 5.48 3.64 -17.86
N LEU A 73 5.25 2.37 -18.18
CA LEU A 73 4.57 1.40 -17.33
C LEU A 73 5.34 1.17 -16.02
N ASP A 74 6.68 1.16 -16.05
CA ASP A 74 7.53 0.95 -14.87
C ASP A 74 7.25 1.97 -13.77
N ARG A 75 7.10 3.25 -14.14
CA ARG A 75 6.82 4.31 -13.17
C ARG A 75 5.42 4.17 -12.57
N THR A 76 4.44 3.76 -13.36
CA THR A 76 3.10 3.48 -12.82
C THR A 76 3.09 2.24 -11.95
N ASN A 77 3.82 1.18 -12.32
CA ASN A 77 3.92 -0.06 -11.55
C ASN A 77 4.62 0.19 -10.21
N THR A 78 5.73 0.96 -10.20
CA THR A 78 6.42 1.37 -8.96
C THR A 78 5.49 2.15 -8.02
N ALA A 79 4.68 3.06 -8.56
CA ALA A 79 3.74 3.84 -7.74
C ALA A 79 2.63 2.94 -7.16
N GLN A 80 2.12 2.00 -7.96
CA GLN A 80 1.13 1.02 -7.49
C GLN A 80 1.71 0.08 -6.43
N PHE A 81 2.93 -0.42 -6.63
CA PHE A 81 3.66 -1.25 -5.65
C PHE A 81 3.78 -0.54 -4.30
N MET A 82 4.20 0.73 -4.28
CA MET A 82 4.35 1.49 -3.04
C MET A 82 3.03 1.62 -2.27
N VAL A 83 1.92 1.84 -2.98
CA VAL A 83 0.58 1.90 -2.35
C VAL A 83 0.12 0.51 -1.92
N GLY A 84 0.38 -0.52 -2.71
CA GLY A 84 0.10 -1.92 -2.39
C GLY A 84 0.83 -2.38 -1.13
N LYS A 85 2.12 -2.09 -1.01
CA LYS A 85 2.93 -2.39 0.18
C LYS A 85 2.38 -1.72 1.43
N CYS A 86 1.97 -0.45 1.31
CA CYS A 86 1.31 0.26 2.40
C CYS A 86 0.00 -0.43 2.79
N ALA A 87 -0.88 -0.72 1.84
CA ALA A 87 -2.12 -1.42 2.11
C ALA A 87 -1.90 -2.80 2.75
N LEU A 88 -0.90 -3.55 2.27
CA LEU A 88 -0.51 -4.85 2.83
C LEU A 88 -0.09 -4.74 4.30
N ALA A 89 0.63 -3.69 4.68
CA ALA A 89 1.01 -3.46 6.07
C ALA A 89 -0.23 -3.31 6.98
N TYR A 90 -1.24 -2.54 6.54
CA TYR A 90 -2.48 -2.41 7.30
C TYR A 90 -3.28 -3.70 7.31
N GLN A 91 -3.28 -4.48 6.23
CA GLN A 91 -3.93 -5.79 6.17
C GLN A 91 -3.29 -6.77 7.17
N LEU A 92 -1.97 -6.89 7.19
CA LEU A 92 -1.26 -7.76 8.13
C LEU A 92 -1.48 -7.32 9.59
N TYR A 93 -1.53 -6.02 9.85
CA TYR A 93 -1.88 -5.48 11.17
C TYR A 93 -3.32 -5.85 11.55
N SER A 94 -4.29 -5.64 10.65
CA SER A 94 -5.69 -6.07 10.84
C SER A 94 -5.80 -7.57 11.12
N LEU A 95 -4.91 -8.37 10.51
CA LEU A 95 -4.85 -9.80 10.72
C LEU A 95 -4.24 -10.22 12.08
N GLY A 96 -3.56 -9.30 12.77
CA GLY A 96 -2.80 -9.55 14.00
C GLY A 96 -1.43 -10.18 13.78
N LEU A 97 -0.90 -10.10 12.54
CA LEU A 97 0.38 -10.71 12.17
C LEU A 97 1.58 -9.79 12.46
N ILE A 98 1.36 -8.48 12.53
CA ILE A 98 2.38 -7.48 12.86
C ILE A 98 1.83 -6.47 13.87
N ASP A 99 2.73 -5.88 14.66
CA ASP A 99 2.36 -5.00 15.78
C ASP A 99 1.99 -3.58 15.37
N LYS A 100 2.42 -3.15 14.19
CA LYS A 100 2.16 -1.81 13.64
C LYS A 100 1.90 -1.93 12.14
N PRO A 101 1.04 -1.09 11.54
CA PRO A 101 0.80 -1.06 10.10
C PRO A 101 1.99 -0.39 9.37
N ASN A 102 3.15 -1.02 9.44
CA ASN A 102 4.38 -0.60 8.76
C ASN A 102 5.21 -1.83 8.37
N LEU A 103 5.52 -1.96 7.08
CA LEU A 103 6.38 -3.03 6.55
C LEU A 103 7.71 -2.44 6.10
N LEU A 104 8.80 -2.89 6.70
CA LEU A 104 10.15 -2.55 6.25
C LEU A 104 10.42 -3.15 4.86
N PHE A 105 11.25 -2.51 4.05
CA PHE A 105 11.61 -3.03 2.72
C PHE A 105 12.39 -4.34 2.81
N ASP A 106 13.28 -4.46 3.81
CA ASP A 106 14.10 -5.63 4.05
C ASP A 106 13.33 -6.72 4.82
N THR A 107 12.25 -7.22 4.22
CA THR A 107 11.50 -8.36 4.75
C THR A 107 11.16 -9.32 3.63
N ASP A 108 11.13 -10.63 3.91
CA ASP A 108 10.76 -11.65 2.92
C ASP A 108 9.38 -11.40 2.32
N ALA A 109 8.42 -10.92 3.14
CA ALA A 109 7.08 -10.58 2.67
C ALA A 109 7.10 -9.49 1.59
N VAL A 110 7.97 -8.49 1.74
CA VAL A 110 8.08 -7.40 0.76
C VAL A 110 8.86 -7.85 -0.47
N ARG A 111 9.90 -8.67 -0.31
CA ARG A 111 10.62 -9.26 -1.45
C ARG A 111 9.70 -10.10 -2.33
N LEU A 112 8.87 -10.96 -1.73
CA LEU A 112 7.86 -11.73 -2.47
C LEU A 112 6.81 -10.82 -3.13
N PHE A 113 6.49 -9.69 -2.50
CA PHE A 113 5.58 -8.71 -3.07
C PHE A 113 6.22 -7.90 -4.22
N GLU A 114 7.52 -7.66 -4.17
CA GLU A 114 8.30 -7.08 -5.27
C GLU A 114 8.29 -8.02 -6.47
N GLU A 115 8.64 -9.29 -6.28
CA GLU A 115 8.58 -10.35 -7.31
C GLU A 115 7.18 -10.41 -7.96
N LEU A 116 6.12 -10.37 -7.15
CA LEU A 116 4.73 -10.33 -7.65
C LEU A 116 4.46 -9.10 -8.54
N TYR A 117 4.96 -7.93 -8.16
CA TYR A 117 4.77 -6.70 -8.94
C TYR A 117 5.66 -6.64 -10.18
N GLU A 118 6.82 -7.29 -10.18
CA GLU A 118 7.65 -7.51 -11.37
C GLU A 118 6.88 -8.36 -12.39
N ASP A 119 6.40 -9.54 -12.00
CA ASP A 119 5.58 -10.42 -12.86
C ASP A 119 4.32 -9.71 -13.39
N HIS A 120 3.66 -8.92 -12.54
CA HIS A 120 2.52 -8.10 -12.92
C HIS A 120 2.88 -7.04 -13.97
N GLY A 121 4.03 -6.39 -13.81
CA GLY A 121 4.55 -5.42 -14.77
C GLY A 121 4.87 -6.04 -16.12
N ASP A 122 5.57 -7.18 -16.12
CA ASP A 122 5.91 -7.96 -17.31
C ASP A 122 4.67 -8.45 -18.05
N THR A 123 3.64 -8.88 -17.31
CA THR A 123 2.36 -9.30 -17.93
C THR A 123 1.62 -8.11 -18.54
N LEU A 124 1.62 -6.95 -17.88
CA LEU A 124 0.96 -5.74 -18.39
C LEU A 124 1.69 -5.14 -19.60
N SER A 125 3.01 -5.28 -19.69
CA SER A 125 3.80 -4.74 -20.80
C SER A 125 3.47 -5.41 -22.13
N LEU A 126 2.96 -6.65 -22.13
CA LEU A 126 2.47 -7.36 -23.32
C LEU A 126 1.40 -6.58 -24.11
N GLN A 127 0.69 -5.63 -23.48
CA GLN A 127 -0.25 -4.75 -24.17
C GLN A 127 0.43 -3.71 -25.06
N TYR A 128 1.69 -3.39 -24.78
CA TYR A 128 2.46 -2.33 -25.42
C TYR A 128 3.56 -2.87 -26.36
N GLY A 129 3.93 -4.15 -26.25
CA GLY A 129 4.86 -4.83 -27.15
C GLY A 129 5.93 -5.64 -26.41
#